data_AF-A0A1Y0XU89-F1
#
_entry.id   AF-A0A1Y0XU89-F1
#
_cell.length_a   1.000
_cell.length_b   1.000
_cell.length_c   1.000
_cell.angle_alpha   90.00
_cell.angle_beta   90.00
_cell.angle_gamma   90.00
#
_symmetry.space_group_name_H-M   'P 1'
#
loop_
_entity.id
_entity.type
_entity.pdbx_description
1 polymer ?
#
loop_
_entity_poly.entity_id
_entity_poly.type
_entity_poly.pdbx_seq_one_letter_code
_entity_poly.pdbx_strand_id
1 'polypeptide(L)'
;MNRNHVFDSHGPDVRVRGTAQQLFEKYLQLGRDSTGSGDRVAAEGYFQHAEHYFRIMNAMAQAAQQSQQERAERLAARQQRAAAQANEEGEDRQEQDPQPDVREESEPQPELSEG
;
A
#
# COMPACT_ATOMS: atom_id res chain seq x y z
N MET A 1 -4.73 9.74 5.70
CA MET A 1 -4.90 9.60 7.17
C MET A 1 -4.44 8.20 7.57
N ASN A 2 -3.50 8.06 8.51
CA ASN A 2 -2.91 6.77 8.84
C ASN A 2 -3.76 6.02 9.87
N ARG A 3 -3.87 4.69 9.76
CA ARG A 3 -4.67 3.83 10.66
C ARG A 3 -4.24 3.90 12.14
N ASN A 4 -2.99 4.28 12.40
CA ASN A 4 -2.42 4.43 13.75
C ASN A 4 -2.55 5.86 14.30
N HIS A 5 -3.44 6.68 13.75
CA HIS A 5 -3.64 8.02 14.28
C HIS A 5 -4.31 7.95 15.67
N VAL A 6 -3.72 8.67 16.62
CA VAL A 6 -4.22 8.79 17.99
C VAL A 6 -5.06 10.04 18.09
N PHE A 7 -6.30 9.89 18.52
CA PHE A 7 -7.25 10.98 18.72
C PHE A 7 -7.38 11.31 20.21
N ASP A 8 -7.74 12.56 20.50
CA ASP A 8 -8.10 13.03 21.83
C ASP A 8 -9.60 13.34 21.85
N SER A 9 -10.38 12.38 22.34
CA SER A 9 -11.83 12.44 22.41
C SER A 9 -12.30 13.18 23.65
N HIS A 10 -13.09 14.22 23.43
CA HIS A 10 -13.69 15.02 24.50
C HIS A 10 -15.14 14.60 24.69
N GLY A 11 -15.33 13.41 25.28
CA GLY A 11 -16.66 12.91 25.60
C GLY A 11 -17.35 13.75 26.68
N PRO A 12 -18.68 13.61 26.82
CA PRO A 12 -19.48 14.41 27.76
C PRO A 12 -18.99 14.33 29.21
N ASP A 13 -18.44 13.17 29.62
CA ASP A 13 -17.90 12.97 30.97
C ASP A 13 -16.45 12.45 31.01
N VAL A 14 -15.88 12.08 29.86
CA VAL A 14 -14.59 11.38 29.83
C VAL A 14 -13.74 11.88 28.67
N ARG A 15 -12.55 12.40 29.01
CA ARG A 15 -11.48 12.61 28.04
C ARG A 15 -10.78 11.28 27.79
N VAL A 16 -10.74 10.85 26.53
CA VAL A 16 -10.16 9.55 26.16
C VAL A 16 -9.20 9.75 25.01
N ARG A 17 -7.97 9.28 25.20
CA ARG A 17 -6.96 9.26 24.15
C ARG A 17 -6.75 7.83 23.65
N GLY A 18 -6.78 7.63 22.34
CA GLY A 18 -6.61 6.31 21.75
C GLY A 18 -6.74 6.31 20.23
N THR A 19 -6.59 5.14 19.62
CA THR A 19 -6.91 4.98 18.19
C THR A 19 -8.42 5.06 17.97
N ALA A 20 -8.85 5.30 16.73
CA ALA A 20 -10.29 5.35 16.40
C ALA A 20 -11.03 4.06 16.80
N GLN A 21 -10.38 2.90 16.67
CA GLN A 21 -10.96 1.62 17.08
C GLN A 21 -11.17 1.55 18.60
N GLN A 22 -10.15 1.92 19.39
CA GLN A 22 -10.23 1.91 20.85
C GLN A 22 -11.32 2.87 21.36
N LEU A 23 -11.44 4.04 20.72
CA LEU A 23 -12.46 5.02 21.06
C LEU A 23 -13.86 4.51 20.70
N PHE A 24 -14.02 3.90 19.53
CA PHE A 24 -15.28 3.26 19.12
C PHE A 24 -15.73 2.20 20.13
N GLU A 25 -14.86 1.26 20.49
CA GLU A 25 -15.17 0.18 21.44
C GLU A 25 -15.55 0.74 22.81
N LYS A 26 -14.80 1.74 23.31
CA LYS A 26 -15.08 2.37 24.60
C LYS A 26 -16.43 3.09 24.61
N TYR A 27 -16.73 3.91 23.60
CA TYR A 27 -18.01 4.64 23.54
C TYR A 27 -19.20 3.71 23.33
N LEU A 28 -19.02 2.61 22.59
CA LEU A 28 -20.04 1.59 22.46
C LEU A 28 -20.37 0.92 23.81
N GLN A 29 -19.35 0.64 24.62
CA GLN A 29 -19.53 0.11 25.97
C GLN A 29 -20.25 1.13 26.88
N LEU A 30 -19.77 2.37 26.94
CA LEU A 30 -20.41 3.43 27.74
C LEU A 30 -21.87 3.67 27.36
N GLY A 31 -22.19 3.63 26.06
CA GLY A 31 -23.58 3.74 25.58
C GLY A 31 -24.47 2.59 26.04
N ARG A 32 -23.95 1.35 26.05
CA ARG A 32 -24.68 0.17 26.56
C ARG A 32 -24.90 0.25 28.07
N ASP A 33 -23.88 0.64 28.82
CA ASP A 33 -23.97 0.79 30.28
C ASP A 33 -25.00 1.86 30.65
N SER A 34 -24.97 3.00 29.94
CA SER A 34 -25.93 4.10 30.13
C SER A 34 -27.36 3.66 29.78
N THR A 35 -27.53 2.90 28.70
CA THR A 35 -28.83 2.33 28.31
C THR A 35 -29.38 1.41 29.41
N GLY A 36 -28.54 0.55 29.99
CA GLY A 36 -28.93 -0.35 31.10
C GLY A 36 -29.29 0.39 32.39
N SER A 37 -28.66 1.53 32.65
CA SER A 37 -28.97 2.39 33.80
C SER A 37 -30.21 3.30 33.62
N GLY A 38 -30.75 3.40 32.40
CA GLY A 38 -31.90 4.24 32.08
C GLY A 38 -31.56 5.68 31.68
N ASP A 39 -30.28 6.07 31.67
CA ASP A 39 -29.85 7.38 31.20
C ASP A 39 -29.76 7.44 29.67
N ARG A 40 -30.92 7.76 29.06
CA ARG A 40 -31.05 7.82 27.60
C ARG A 40 -30.28 8.98 26.97
N VAL A 41 -30.13 10.10 27.67
CA VAL A 41 -29.43 11.28 27.13
C VAL A 41 -27.93 10.99 27.06
N ALA A 42 -27.35 10.43 28.12
CA ALA A 42 -25.95 9.99 28.10
C ALA A 42 -25.71 8.90 27.06
N ALA A 43 -26.61 7.91 26.96
CA ALA A 43 -26.52 6.83 25.97
C ALA A 43 -26.45 7.37 24.54
N GLU A 44 -27.32 8.31 24.17
CA GLU A 44 -27.31 8.92 22.84
C GLU A 44 -26.01 9.67 22.58
N GLY A 45 -25.53 10.46 23.55
CA GLY A 45 -24.25 11.15 23.46
C GLY A 45 -23.08 10.19 23.22
N TYR A 46 -23.04 9.06 23.92
CA TYR A 46 -22.01 8.03 23.71
C TYR A 46 -22.13 7.33 22.35
N PHE A 47 -23.35 7.03 21.88
CA PHE A 47 -23.52 6.40 20.57
C PHE A 47 -23.16 7.34 19.42
N GLN A 48 -23.41 8.64 19.55
CA GLN A 48 -22.93 9.63 18.56
C GLN A 48 -21.40 9.63 18.47
N HIS A 49 -20.70 9.52 19.61
CA HIS A 49 -19.24 9.40 19.61
C HIS A 49 -18.77 8.10 18.98
N ALA A 50 -19.41 6.97 19.28
CA ALA A 50 -19.09 5.69 18.66
C ALA A 50 -19.28 5.77 17.12
N GLU A 51 -20.41 6.32 16.67
CA GLU A 51 -20.70 6.52 15.25
C GLU A 51 -19.64 7.40 14.57
N HIS A 52 -19.21 8.48 15.22
CA HIS A 52 -18.16 9.36 14.71
C HIS A 52 -16.85 8.60 14.46
N TYR A 53 -16.38 7.82 15.43
CA TYR A 53 -15.15 7.04 15.27
C TYR A 53 -15.29 5.90 14.27
N PHE A 54 -16.48 5.33 14.13
CA PHE A 54 -16.78 4.37 13.08
C PHE A 54 -16.66 4.99 11.68
N ARG A 55 -17.20 6.20 11.46
CA ARG A 55 -17.01 6.93 10.19
C ARG A 55 -15.54 7.21 9.90
N ILE A 56 -14.76 7.61 10.89
CA ILE A 56 -13.30 7.82 10.74
C ILE A 56 -12.60 6.53 10.30
N MET A 57 -12.90 5.39 10.94
CA MET A 57 -12.30 4.10 10.58
C MET A 57 -12.60 3.73 9.13
N ASN A 58 -13.84 3.92 8.68
CA ASN A 58 -14.25 3.64 7.30
C ASN A 58 -13.54 4.57 6.31
N ALA A 59 -13.45 5.87 6.61
CA ALA A 59 -12.72 6.82 5.79
C ALA A 59 -11.22 6.46 5.67
N MET A 60 -10.60 6.01 6.77
CA MET A 60 -9.21 5.52 6.76
C MET A 60 -9.05 4.25 5.91
N ALA A 61 -10.00 3.31 5.99
CA ALA A 61 -9.97 2.09 5.20
C ALA A 61 -10.08 2.41 3.70
N GLN A 62 -11.00 3.30 3.32
CA GLN A 62 -11.16 3.74 1.93
C GLN A 62 -9.92 4.45 1.40
N ALA A 63 -9.34 5.37 2.18
CA ALA A 63 -8.11 6.07 1.80
C ALA A 63 -6.92 5.10 1.63
N ALA A 64 -6.83 4.08 2.49
CA ALA A 64 -5.80 3.05 2.37
C ALA A 64 -5.96 2.25 1.06
N GLN A 65 -7.19 1.87 0.71
CA GLN A 65 -7.48 1.14 -0.52
C GLN A 65 -7.15 1.97 -1.77
N GLN A 66 -7.57 3.24 -1.82
CA GLN A 66 -7.25 4.16 -2.91
C GLN A 66 -5.73 4.31 -3.07
N SER A 67 -5.00 4.49 -1.97
CA SER A 67 -3.54 4.63 -2.03
C SER A 67 -2.83 3.36 -2.54
N GLN A 68 -3.39 2.18 -2.31
CA GLN A 68 -2.86 0.93 -2.86
C GLN A 68 -3.12 0.82 -4.36
N GLN A 69 -4.32 1.21 -4.81
CA GLN A 69 -4.67 1.23 -6.23
C GLN A 69 -3.77 2.18 -7.02
N GLU A 70 -3.60 3.43 -6.56
CA GLU A 70 -2.70 4.38 -7.21
C GLU A 70 -1.25 3.89 -7.28
N ARG A 71 -0.77 3.21 -6.22
CA ARG A 71 0.57 2.61 -6.22
C ARG A 71 0.69 1.49 -7.24
N ALA A 72 -0.32 0.62 -7.34
CA ALA A 72 -0.35 -0.47 -8.31
C ALA A 72 -0.36 0.06 -9.75
N GLU A 73 -1.18 1.09 -10.04
CA GLU A 73 -1.25 1.73 -11.35
C GLU A 73 0.08 2.39 -11.75
N ARG A 74 0.72 3.11 -10.82
CA ARG A 74 2.04 3.72 -11.07
C ARG A 74 3.10 2.66 -11.36
N LEU A 75 3.08 1.52 -10.67
CA LEU A 75 4.00 0.42 -10.92
C LEU A 75 3.73 -0.24 -12.28
N ALA A 76 2.46 -0.45 -12.65
CA ALA A 76 2.07 -0.99 -13.94
C ALA A 76 2.50 -0.06 -15.09
N ALA A 77 2.23 1.24 -14.98
CA ALA A 77 2.63 2.22 -15.99
C ALA A 77 4.17 2.29 -16.16
N ARG A 78 4.92 2.14 -15.07
CA ARG A 78 6.39 2.13 -15.11
C ARG A 78 6.93 0.86 -15.79
N GLN A 79 6.30 -0.30 -15.53
CA GLN A 79 6.64 -1.55 -16.22
C GLN A 79 6.32 -1.50 -17.70
N GLN A 80 5.17 -0.94 -18.10
CA GLN A 80 4.80 -0.77 -19.50
C GLN A 80 5.80 0.13 -20.24
N ARG A 81 6.22 1.24 -19.64
CA ARG A 81 7.26 2.11 -20.25
C ARG A 81 8.61 1.41 -20.37
N ALA A 82 9.02 0.64 -19.36
CA ALA A 82 10.26 -0.13 -19.42
C ALA A 82 10.20 -1.22 -20.50
N ALA A 83 9.06 -1.90 -20.66
CA ALA A 83 8.87 -2.89 -21.71
C ALA A 83 8.85 -2.27 -23.11
N ALA A 84 8.27 -1.08 -23.29
CA ALA A 84 8.31 -0.36 -24.55
C ALA A 84 9.74 0.04 -24.95
N GLN A 85 10.52 0.57 -24.01
CA GLN A 85 11.94 0.92 -24.24
C GLN A 85 12.80 -0.31 -24.57
N ALA A 86 12.54 -1.45 -23.94
CA ALA A 86 13.26 -2.69 -24.22
C ALA A 86 12.95 -3.27 -25.63
N ASN A 87 11.76 -3.01 -26.18
CA ASN A 87 11.42 -3.40 -27.54
C ASN A 87 12.14 -2.52 -28.57
N GLU A 88 12.17 -1.20 -28.34
CA GLU A 88 12.86 -0.24 -29.23
C GLU A 88 14.38 -0.48 -29.30
N GLU A 89 15.04 -0.86 -28.19
CA GLU A 89 16.47 -1.22 -28.20
C GLU A 89 16.76 -2.62 -28.81
N GLY A 90 15.74 -3.47 -28.95
CA GLY A 90 15.84 -4.80 -29.57
C GLY A 90 15.74 -4.77 -31.10
N GLU A 91 15.06 -3.76 -31.66
CA GLU A 91 14.88 -3.58 -33.11
C GLU A 91 16.13 -3.01 -33.81
N ASP A 92 17.00 -2.26 -33.10
CA ASP A 92 18.24 -1.69 -33.67
C ASP A 92 19.42 -2.69 -33.75
N ARG A 93 19.26 -3.94 -33.25
CA ARG A 93 20.31 -4.99 -33.32
C ARG A 93 20.07 -6.09 -34.35
N GLN A 94 19.00 -6.01 -35.16
CA GLN A 94 18.67 -7.07 -36.14
C GLN A 94 19.03 -6.75 -37.60
N GLU A 95 19.54 -5.55 -37.91
CA GLU A 95 20.01 -5.20 -39.27
C GLU A 95 21.54 -5.02 -39.34
N GLN A 96 22.29 -6.10 -39.10
CA GLN A 96 23.64 -6.22 -39.64
C GLN A 96 24.04 -7.69 -39.76
N ASP A 97 23.56 -8.31 -40.82
CA ASP A 97 24.13 -9.54 -41.37
C ASP A 97 25.23 -9.14 -42.37
N PRO A 98 26.48 -9.57 -42.16
CA PRO A 98 27.35 -9.89 -43.27
C PRO A 98 27.74 -11.37 -43.20
N GLN A 99 27.14 -12.15 -44.10
CA GLN A 99 27.59 -13.34 -44.82
C GLN A 99 28.76 -14.19 -44.26
N PRO A 100 28.68 -15.54 -44.39
CA PRO A 100 29.73 -16.45 -43.98
C PRO A 100 30.84 -16.50 -45.04
N ASP A 101 32.07 -16.10 -44.70
CA ASP A 101 33.26 -16.40 -45.51
C ASP A 101 34.08 -17.51 -44.85
N VAL A 102 33.95 -18.69 -45.43
CA VAL A 102 34.74 -19.89 -45.16
C VAL A 102 36.10 -19.76 -45.86
N ARG A 103 37.18 -19.43 -45.13
CA ARG A 103 38.57 -19.67 -45.59
C ARG A 103 39.50 -20.06 -44.43
N GLU A 104 39.61 -21.37 -44.27
CA GLU A 104 40.84 -22.17 -44.13
C GLU A 104 42.16 -21.36 -44.13
N GLU A 105 42.90 -21.34 -43.01
CA GLU A 105 44.32 -21.78 -42.94
C GLU A 105 44.94 -21.58 -41.54
N SER A 106 45.51 -22.69 -41.04
CA SER A 106 46.82 -22.75 -40.36
C SER A 106 46.93 -22.36 -38.88
N GLU A 107 46.85 -23.39 -38.03
CA GLU A 107 47.70 -23.56 -36.83
C GLU A 107 49.18 -23.23 -37.15
N PRO A 108 49.95 -22.71 -36.18
CA PRO A 108 50.68 -23.62 -35.29
C PRO A 108 50.66 -23.23 -33.80
N GLN A 109 50.63 -24.27 -32.97
CA GLN A 109 50.97 -24.24 -31.54
C GLN A 109 52.45 -23.81 -31.34
N PRO A 110 52.85 -23.36 -30.14
CA PRO A 110 53.41 -24.29 -29.13
C PRO A 110 52.97 -23.95 -27.69
N GLU A 111 52.51 -24.94 -26.92
CA GLU A 111 53.23 -25.69 -25.86
C GLU A 111 53.38 -25.01 -24.46
N LEU A 112 52.85 -25.75 -23.46
CA LEU A 112 53.39 -26.01 -22.11
C LEU A 112 53.38 -24.90 -21.06
N SER A 113 52.66 -25.12 -19.94
CA SER A 113 53.19 -25.91 -18.81
C SER A 113 52.27 -25.78 -17.61
N GLU A 114 51.98 -26.93 -16.99
CA GLU A 114 51.35 -27.08 -15.69
C GLU A 114 52.12 -26.34 -14.58
N GLY A 115 51.38 -26.00 -13.53
CA GLY A 115 51.86 -25.53 -12.22
C GLY A 115 50.71 -25.39 -11.25
#